data_AF-A0A6I7NJA8-F1
#
_entry.id   AF-A0A6I7NJA8-F1
#
_cell.length_a   1.000
_cell.length_b   1.000
_cell.length_c   1.000
_cell.angle_alpha   90.00
_cell.angle_beta   90.00
_cell.angle_gamma   90.00
#
_symmetry.space_group_name_H-M   'P 1'
#
loop_
_entity.id
_entity.type
_entity.pdbx_description
1 polymer ?
#
loop_
_entity_poly.entity_id
_entity_poly.type
_entity_poly.pdbx_seq_one_letter_code
_entity_poly.pdbx_strand_id
1 'polypeptide(L)' 'MMRFQDYLLIVVAIILITLVAVQSSKDDIQSAFSGEKSELFANQKQRGFELFMNRATVGAAVLFIGIAIWAMTT' A
#
# COMPACT_ATOMS: atom_id res chain seq x y z
N MET A 1 -23.99 -13.09 -16.27
CA MET A 1 -24.41 -11.76 -15.77
C MET A 1 -23.42 -11.36 -14.68
N MET A 2 -22.88 -10.14 -14.71
CA MET A 2 -22.01 -9.65 -13.62
C MET A 2 -22.81 -9.56 -12.33
N ARG A 3 -22.28 -10.12 -11.25
CA ARG A 3 -22.88 -10.04 -9.91
C ARG A 3 -22.47 -8.72 -9.27
N PHE A 4 -23.26 -8.26 -8.30
CA PHE A 4 -22.96 -7.03 -7.55
C PHE A 4 -21.54 -7.04 -6.92
N GLN A 5 -21.04 -8.22 -6.54
CA GLN A 5 -19.70 -8.47 -6.02
C GLN A 5 -18.57 -8.11 -7.01
N ASP A 6 -18.79 -8.40 -8.30
CA ASP A 6 -17.78 -8.19 -9.34
C ASP A 6 -17.53 -6.68 -9.54
N TYR A 7 -18.58 -5.87 -9.49
CA TYR A 7 -18.47 -4.41 -9.56
C TYR A 7 -17.72 -3.83 -8.35
N LEU A 8 -17.99 -4.34 -7.14
CA LEU A 8 -17.26 -3.93 -5.93
C LEU A 8 -15.76 -4.27 -6.02
N LEU A 9 -15.42 -5.46 -6.50
CA LEU A 9 -14.04 -5.88 -6.68
C LEU A 9 -13.29 -4.99 -7.65
N ILE A 10 -13.90 -4.67 -8.80
CA ILE A 10 -13.29 -3.80 -9.80
C ILE A 10 -13.00 -2.41 -9.23
N VAL A 11 -13.94 -1.81 -8.50
CA VAL A 11 -13.75 -0.49 -7.88
C VAL A 11 -12.63 -0.51 -6.85
N VAL A 12 -12.62 -1.49 -5.94
CA VAL A 12 -11.60 -1.61 -4.90
C VAL A 12 -10.22 -1.88 -5.50
N ALA A 13 -10.13 -2.69 -6.56
CA ALA A 13 -8.90 -2.97 -7.28
C ALA A 13 -8.29 -1.69 -7.89
N ILE A 14 -9.11 -0.86 -8.55
CA ILE A 14 -8.65 0.41 -9.15
C ILE A 14 -8.11 1.36 -8.06
N ILE A 15 -8.80 1.47 -6.93
CA ILE A 15 -8.37 2.30 -5.79
C ILE A 15 -7.03 1.80 -5.26
N LEU A 16 -6.88 0.49 -5.10
CA LEU A 16 -5.65 -0.12 -4.61
C LEU A 16 -4.46 0.11 -5.53
N ILE A 17 -4.64 -0.12 -6.84
CA ILE A 17 -3.59 0.09 -7.83
C ILE A 17 -3.13 1.55 -7.78
N THR A 18 -4.08 2.49 -7.69
CA THR A 18 -3.78 3.93 -7.60
C THR A 18 -3.00 4.25 -6.32
N LEU A 19 -3.39 3.70 -5.17
CA LEU A 19 -2.68 3.89 -3.90
C LEU A 19 -1.25 3.34 -3.97
N VAL A 20 -1.07 2.10 -4.46
CA VAL A 20 0.25 1.45 -4.56
C VAL A 20 1.17 2.19 -5.52
N ALA A 21 0.64 2.63 -6.67
CA ALA A 21 1.40 3.39 -7.66
C ALA A 21 1.93 4.74 -7.10
N VAL A 22 1.22 5.35 -6.16
CA VAL A 22 1.66 6.59 -5.50
C VAL A 22 2.73 6.33 -4.42
N GLN A 23 2.80 5.12 -3.86
CA GLN A 23 3.76 4.77 -2.81
C GLN A 23 5.15 4.37 -3.32
N SER A 24 5.30 4.10 -4.61
CA SER A 24 6.58 3.72 -5.20
C SER A 24 7.50 4.93 -5.38
N SER A 25 8.11 5.42 -4.30
CA SER A 25 9.26 6.33 -4.30
C SER A 25 9.69 6.64 -2.88
N LYS A 26 10.56 5.82 -2.28
CA LYS A 26 11.49 6.27 -1.22
C LYS A 26 12.55 5.22 -0.84
N ASP A 27 13.23 4.64 -1.83
CA ASP A 27 14.51 3.98 -1.58
C ASP A 27 15.63 4.97 -1.88
N ASP A 28 16.14 5.61 -0.83
CA ASP A 28 17.26 6.54 -0.92
C ASP A 28 18.58 5.76 -0.98
N ILE A 29 18.94 5.30 -2.18
CA ILE A 29 20.16 4.50 -2.45
C ILE A 29 21.44 5.23 -1.98
N GLN A 30 21.41 6.56 -1.86
CA GLN A 30 22.54 7.34 -1.34
C GLN A 30 22.83 7.10 0.15
N SER A 31 21.83 6.71 0.94
CA SER A 31 21.99 6.46 2.39
C SER A 31 22.74 5.17 2.73
N ALA A 32 22.85 4.23 1.78
CA ALA A 32 23.54 2.95 1.95
C ALA A 32 25.07 3.03 1.82
N PHE A 33 25.60 4.13 1.24
CA PHE A 33 27.04 4.29 0.99
C PHE A 33 27.78 5.14 2.05
N SER A 34 27.08 5.80 2.99
CA SER A 34 27.68 6.80 3.89
C SER A 34 28.23 6.29 5.24
N GLY A 35 28.39 4.98 5.41
CA GLY A 35 29.42 4.31 6.21
C GLY A 35 29.56 4.50 7.73
N GLU A 36 29.31 5.66 8.35
CA GLU A 36 29.84 5.90 9.72
C GLU A 36 28.89 6.64 10.70
N LYS A 37 27.80 7.27 10.21
CA LYS A 37 26.84 8.00 11.08
C LYS A 37 25.36 7.80 10.72
N SER A 38 25.05 6.74 9.96
CA SER A 38 23.75 6.61 9.27
C SER A 38 22.66 5.91 10.09
N GLU A 39 22.95 5.02 11.06
CA GLU A 39 21.89 4.25 11.73
C GLU A 39 20.88 5.10 12.54
N LEU A 40 21.32 6.21 13.12
CA LEU A 40 20.48 7.15 13.89
C LEU A 40 19.66 8.10 12.99
N PHE A 41 19.94 8.13 11.68
CA PHE A 41 19.19 8.87 10.66
C PHE A 41 18.48 7.95 9.65
N ALA A 42 18.87 6.67 9.58
CA ALA A 42 18.25 5.63 8.76
C ALA A 42 16.87 5.23 9.31
N ASN A 43 16.70 5.34 10.64
CA ASN A 43 15.40 5.31 11.28
C ASN A 43 14.76 6.70 11.34
N GLN A 44 14.80 7.48 10.25
CA GLN A 44 13.88 8.60 10.14
C GLN A 44 12.46 8.01 10.11
N LYS A 45 11.81 8.09 11.27
CA LYS A 45 10.41 7.72 11.47
C LYS A 45 9.60 8.21 10.27
N GLN A 46 8.93 7.29 9.57
CA GLN A 46 7.94 7.65 8.55
C GLN A 46 6.96 8.66 9.20
N ARG A 47 7.05 9.94 8.83
CA ARG A 47 6.31 11.01 9.49
C ARG A 47 5.19 11.52 8.58
N GLY A 48 4.02 11.68 9.19
CA GLY A 48 2.84 12.32 8.58
C GLY A 48 2.22 11.52 7.44
N PHE A 49 2.42 12.01 6.23
CA PHE A 49 1.71 11.54 5.03
C PHE A 49 2.09 10.12 4.61
N GLU A 50 3.36 9.75 4.79
CA GLU A 50 3.88 8.45 4.37
C GLU A 50 3.37 7.29 5.25
N LEU A 51 3.28 7.52 6.56
CA LEU A 51 2.67 6.55 7.48
C LEU A 51 1.17 6.37 7.20
N PHE A 52 0.47 7.45 6.88
CA PHE A 52 -0.94 7.41 6.52
C PHE A 52 -1.17 6.66 5.21
N MET A 53 -0.39 6.95 4.17
CA MET A 53 -0.48 6.29 2.87
C MET A 53 -0.21 4.78 2.97
N ASN A 54 0.82 4.39 3.72
CA ASN A 54 1.14 2.99 3.98
C ASN A 54 -0.02 2.28 4.70
N ARG A 55 -0.54 2.87 5.78
CA ARG A 55 -1.68 2.30 6.52
C ARG A 55 -2.97 2.22 5.69
N ALA A 56 -3.26 3.25 4.89
CA ALA A 56 -4.42 3.26 4.00
C ALA A 56 -4.33 2.14 2.96
N THR A 57 -3.13 1.85 2.47
CA THR A 57 -2.88 0.82 1.45
C THR A 57 -2.97 -0.57 2.03
N VAL A 58 -2.40 -0.78 3.21
CA VAL A 58 -2.58 -2.04 3.95
C VAL A 58 -4.07 -2.27 4.22
N GLY A 59 -4.82 -1.24 4.66
CA GLY A 59 -6.26 -1.34 4.87
C GLY A 59 -7.04 -1.68 3.59
N ALA A 60 -6.73 -1.00 2.49
CA ALA A 60 -7.33 -1.26 1.19
C ALA A 60 -6.99 -2.68 0.68
N ALA A 61 -5.78 -3.18 0.94
CA ALA A 61 -5.33 -4.52 0.55
C ALA A 61 -6.09 -5.60 1.30
N VAL A 62 -6.26 -5.43 2.62
CA VAL A 62 -7.07 -6.35 3.44
C VAL A 62 -8.53 -6.35 2.98
N LEU A 63 -9.11 -5.17 2.69
CA LEU A 63 -10.47 -5.07 2.17
C LEU A 63 -10.63 -5.80 0.83
N PHE A 64 -9.68 -5.62 -0.10
CA PHE A 64 -9.69 -6.33 -1.38
C PHE A 64 -9.66 -7.84 -1.20
N ILE A 65 -8.76 -8.35 -0.36
CA ILE A 65 -8.67 -9.79 -0.08
C ILE A 65 -9.96 -10.31 0.56
N GLY A 66 -10.55 -9.59 1.51
CA GLY A 66 -11.80 -9.97 2.16
C GLY A 66 -12.98 -10.06 1.17
N ILE A 67 -13.12 -9.07 0.29
CA ILE A 67 -14.16 -9.05 -0.75
C ILE A 67 -13.90 -10.15 -1.79
N ALA A 68 -12.64 -10.39 -2.14
CA ALA A 68 -12.25 -11.43 -3.11
C ALA A 68 -12.59 -12.84 -2.60
N ILE A 69 -12.33 -13.10 -1.31
CA ILE A 69 -12.72 -14.37 -0.67
C ILE A 69 -14.24 -14.51 -0.67
N TRP A 70 -14.96 -13.46 -0.28
CA TRP A 70 -16.42 -13.50 -0.28
C TRP A 70 -16.98 -13.79 -1.69
N ALA A 71 -16.48 -13.10 -2.71
CA ALA A 71 -16.85 -13.34 -4.10
C ALA A 71 -16.55 -14.78 -4.55
N MET A 72 -15.42 -15.37 -4.11
CA MET A 72 -15.07 -16.75 -4.45
C MET A 72 -15.96 -17.79 -3.75
N THR A 73 -16.50 -17.47 -2.57
CA THR A 73 -17.38 -18.38 -1.81
C THR A 73 -18.85 -18.34 -2.22
N THR A 74 -19.29 -17.35 -3.00
CA THR A 74 -20.72 -17.13 -3.34
C THR A 74 -21.05 -17.54 -4.75
#